data_AF-A0A914G8E0-F1
#
_entry.id   AF-A0A914G8E0-F1
#
_cell.length_a   1.000
_cell.length_b   1.000
_cell.length_c   1.000
_cell.angle_alpha   90.00
_cell.angle_beta   90.00
_cell.angle_gamma   90.00
#
_symmetry.space_group_name_H-M   'P 1'
#
loop_
_entity.id
_entity.type
_entity.pdbx_description
1 polymer ?
#
loop_
_entity_poly.entity_id
_entity_poly.type
_entity_poly.pdbx_seq_one_letter_code
_entity_poly.pdbx_strand_id
1 'polypeptide(L)'
;LASVFGELFGNTIRPNCAAKKYLNQKLNVIAIENGYGGKHLGCEHSIKALQASKILNSDRIPLHWREIVPETVSGRQHSQLDGVIANSKNLCAAVRKACDEGIGIGEREELLVFGGDHSCAIGTWSGVAASIRPHGDLGLIWV
;
A
#
# COMPACT_ATOMS: atom_id res chain seq x y z
N LEU A 1 41.44 -15.73 33.02
CA LEU A 1 40.14 -15.50 33.70
C LEU A 1 39.54 -14.10 33.46
N ALA A 2 39.84 -13.45 32.32
CA ALA A 2 39.16 -12.21 31.91
C ALA A 2 38.80 -12.20 30.42
N SER A 3 38.64 -13.38 29.80
CA SER A 3 38.21 -13.54 28.40
C SER A 3 36.77 -14.06 28.27
N VAL A 4 35.96 -13.97 29.32
CA VAL A 4 34.58 -14.53 29.34
C VAL A 4 33.49 -13.45 29.52
N PHE A 5 33.86 -12.16 29.63
CA PHE A 5 32.89 -11.08 29.86
C PHE A 5 32.63 -10.15 28.66
N GLY A 6 33.22 -10.43 27.48
CA GLY A 6 33.08 -9.58 26.29
C GLY A 6 31.90 -9.90 25.35
N GLU A 7 31.21 -11.02 25.54
CA GLU A 7 30.24 -11.54 24.55
C GLU A 7 28.77 -11.15 24.77
N LEU A 8 28.44 -10.40 25.84
CA LEU A 8 27.02 -10.15 26.18
C LEU A 8 26.43 -8.81 25.72
N PHE A 9 27.21 -7.89 25.13
CA PHE A 9 26.68 -6.57 24.69
C PHE A 9 27.21 -6.12 23.32
N GLY A 10 27.32 -7.03 22.37
CA GLY A 10 27.88 -6.77 21.04
C GLY A 10 27.00 -7.13 19.84
N ASN A 11 25.67 -7.21 19.98
CA ASN A 11 24.80 -7.49 18.84
C ASN A 11 24.36 -6.21 18.12
N THR A 12 25.30 -5.61 17.39
CA THR A 12 24.94 -4.80 16.23
C THR A 12 24.43 -5.78 15.17
N ILE A 13 23.10 -5.96 15.08
CA ILE A 13 22.47 -6.70 13.99
C ILE A 13 22.89 -6.00 12.69
N ARG A 14 23.92 -6.52 12.01
CA ARG A 14 24.28 -6.09 10.66
C ARG A 14 23.18 -6.63 9.75
N PRO A 15 22.39 -5.78 9.07
CA PRO A 15 21.39 -6.29 8.14
C PRO A 15 22.10 -7.11 7.05
N ASN A 16 21.64 -8.35 6.86
CA ASN A 16 22.03 -9.24 5.76
C ASN A 16 21.95 -8.47 4.42
N CYS A 17 22.82 -8.80 3.47
CA CYS A 17 22.80 -8.30 2.09
C CYS A 17 21.38 -8.26 1.47
N ALA A 18 20.52 -9.24 1.80
CA ALA A 18 19.10 -9.23 1.41
C ALA A 18 18.29 -8.08 2.04
N ALA A 19 18.47 -7.77 3.32
CA ALA A 19 17.81 -6.65 3.99
C ALA A 19 18.29 -5.29 3.43
N LYS A 20 19.54 -5.20 2.96
CA LYS A 20 20.04 -4.03 2.23
C LYS A 20 19.36 -3.83 0.87
N LYS A 21 18.84 -4.88 0.21
CA LYS A 21 18.09 -4.79 -1.06
C LYS A 21 16.79 -3.98 -0.87
N TYR A 22 16.09 -4.22 0.23
CA TYR A 22 14.78 -3.59 0.52
C TYR A 22 14.90 -2.16 1.08
N LEU A 23 15.99 -1.85 1.80
CA LEU A 23 16.21 -0.50 2.37
C LEU A 23 16.49 0.58 1.32
N ASN A 24 16.84 0.19 0.09
CA ASN A 24 17.07 1.11 -1.03
C ASN A 24 15.94 1.04 -2.09
N GLN A 25 14.89 0.25 -1.85
CA GLN A 25 13.76 0.18 -2.78
C GLN A 25 12.80 1.35 -2.54
N LYS A 26 12.40 1.99 -3.63
CA LYS A 26 11.36 3.02 -3.65
C LYS A 26 10.00 2.31 -3.70
N LEU A 27 9.06 2.69 -2.83
CA LEU A 27 7.69 2.22 -2.92
C LEU A 27 6.86 3.17 -3.78
N ASN A 28 6.25 2.65 -4.84
CA ASN A 28 5.31 3.40 -5.66
C ASN A 28 3.94 3.37 -4.97
N VAL A 29 3.46 4.55 -4.57
CA VAL A 29 2.26 4.70 -3.76
C VAL A 29 1.10 5.14 -4.64
N ILE A 30 0.03 4.35 -4.61
CA ILE A 30 -1.31 4.77 -5.00
C ILE A 30 -2.12 4.87 -3.71
N ALA A 31 -2.95 5.90 -3.60
CA ALA A 31 -3.77 6.10 -2.42
C ALA A 31 -5.23 6.27 -2.80
N ILE A 32 -6.12 5.95 -1.86
CA ILE A 32 -7.54 6.31 -1.94
C ILE A 32 -8.02 6.82 -0.57
N GLU A 33 -8.78 7.90 -0.60
CA GLU A 33 -9.32 8.58 0.60
C GLU A 33 -10.73 8.07 0.96
N ASN A 34 -10.96 6.75 1.03
CA ASN A 34 -12.30 6.19 1.24
C ASN A 34 -12.64 5.89 2.70
N GLY A 35 -13.86 6.22 3.15
CA GLY A 35 -14.36 5.87 4.48
C GLY A 35 -15.79 5.30 4.49
N TYR A 36 -16.55 5.46 3.41
CA TYR A 36 -17.99 5.16 3.39
C TYR A 36 -18.32 3.66 3.19
N GLY A 37 -17.31 2.81 2.96
CA GLY A 37 -17.48 1.36 3.03
C GLY A 37 -17.52 0.85 4.48
N GLY A 38 -17.02 1.64 5.43
CA GLY A 38 -16.99 1.31 6.85
C GLY A 38 -18.24 1.72 7.63
N LYS A 39 -18.38 1.16 8.84
CA LYS A 39 -19.43 1.57 9.79
C LYS A 39 -19.20 2.99 10.34
N HIS A 40 -17.94 3.35 10.55
CA HIS A 40 -17.51 4.61 11.15
C HIS A 40 -16.76 5.44 10.12
N LEU A 41 -17.06 6.74 10.09
CA LEU A 41 -16.27 7.71 9.32
C LEU A 41 -14.96 8.02 10.04
N GLY A 42 -14.02 8.58 9.29
CA GLY A 42 -12.70 8.99 9.73
C GLY A 42 -11.59 8.38 8.87
N CYS A 43 -11.83 7.20 8.31
CA CYS A 43 -10.85 6.52 7.47
C CYS A 43 -10.56 7.24 6.15
N GLU A 44 -11.50 8.04 5.63
CA GLU A 44 -11.31 8.92 4.48
C GLU A 44 -10.17 9.94 4.69
N HIS A 45 -9.80 10.23 5.94
CA HIS A 45 -8.69 11.11 6.28
C HIS A 45 -7.35 10.38 6.44
N SER A 46 -7.27 9.08 6.13
CA SER A 46 -6.08 8.25 6.36
C SER A 46 -4.84 8.83 5.68
N ILE A 47 -4.97 9.25 4.42
CA ILE A 47 -3.84 9.75 3.62
C ILE A 47 -3.24 11.01 4.24
N LYS A 48 -4.08 11.94 4.71
CA LYS A 48 -3.64 13.12 5.45
C LYS A 48 -2.87 12.74 6.72
N ALA A 49 -3.34 11.75 7.47
CA ALA A 49 -2.66 11.28 8.67
C ALA A 49 -1.32 10.59 8.36
N LEU A 50 -1.26 9.79 7.30
CA LEU A 50 -0.05 9.11 6.83
C LEU A 50 0.99 10.13 6.33
N GLN A 51 0.59 11.13 5.57
CA GLN A 51 1.45 12.22 5.10
C GLN A 51 1.97 13.10 6.24
N ALA A 52 1.25 13.18 7.37
CA ALA A 52 1.74 13.88 8.56
C ALA A 52 2.64 13.01 9.46
N SER A 53 2.77 11.71 9.17
CA SER A 53 3.49 10.76 10.03
C SER A 53 5.00 10.92 9.92
N LYS A 54 5.66 11.15 11.07
CA LYS A 54 7.13 11.19 11.16
C LYS A 54 7.79 9.83 10.89
N ILE A 55 7.05 8.73 11.10
CA ILE A 55 7.57 7.38 10.91
C ILE A 55 7.60 7.05 9.41
N LEU A 56 6.49 7.31 8.71
CA LEU A 56 6.37 7.03 7.28
C LEU A 56 7.22 7.97 6.42
N ASN A 57 7.34 9.23 6.83
CA ASN A 57 8.20 10.19 6.14
C ASN A 57 9.66 10.15 6.61
N SER A 58 10.07 9.09 7.30
CA SER A 58 11.49 8.89 7.58
C SER A 58 12.22 8.45 6.30
N ASP A 59 13.49 8.85 6.15
CA ASP A 59 14.31 8.52 4.96
C ASP A 59 14.65 7.02 4.82
N ARG A 60 14.01 6.14 5.61
CA ARG A 60 14.27 4.70 5.62
C ARG A 60 13.64 3.96 4.45
N ILE A 61 12.48 4.42 3.97
CA ILE A 61 11.76 3.82 2.83
C ILE A 61 11.20 4.96 1.98
N PRO A 62 11.85 5.31 0.85
CA PRO A 62 11.38 6.39 -0.01
C PRO A 62 10.00 6.06 -0.60
N LEU A 63 9.01 6.91 -0.29
CA LEU A 63 7.66 6.82 -0.85
C LEU A 63 7.54 7.70 -2.09
N HIS A 64 7.01 7.13 -3.17
CA HIS A 64 6.73 7.83 -4.42
C HIS A 64 5.23 7.91 -4.65
N TRP A 65 4.62 9.03 -4.26
CA TRP A 65 3.20 9.27 -4.50
C TRP A 65 2.93 9.44 -6.00
N ARG A 66 2.26 8.46 -6.61
CA ARG A 66 1.88 8.50 -8.03
C ARG A 66 0.49 9.09 -8.23
N GLU A 67 -0.47 8.61 -7.46
CA GLU A 67 -1.87 8.99 -7.59
C GLU A 67 -2.59 8.91 -6.24
N ILE A 68 -3.49 9.86 -5.99
CA ILE A 68 -4.41 9.86 -4.85
C ILE A 68 -5.81 9.94 -5.44
N VAL A 69 -6.57 8.85 -5.30
CA VAL A 69 -7.95 8.74 -5.76
C VAL A 69 -8.86 9.36 -4.70
N PRO A 70 -9.61 10.43 -5.03
CA PRO A 70 -10.57 11.01 -4.09
C PRO A 70 -11.77 10.07 -3.93
N GLU A 71 -12.39 10.11 -2.75
CA GLU A 71 -13.62 9.38 -2.51
C GLU A 71 -14.82 9.98 -3.26
N THR A 72 -15.58 9.10 -3.89
CA THR A 72 -16.88 9.40 -4.47
C THR A 72 -17.94 9.23 -3.38
N VAL A 73 -18.46 10.35 -2.87
CA VAL A 73 -19.52 10.35 -1.84
C VAL A 73 -20.89 10.35 -2.51
N SER A 74 -21.67 9.30 -2.27
CA SER A 74 -23.02 9.12 -2.83
C SER A 74 -24.13 9.07 -1.77
N GLY A 75 -23.79 9.28 -0.50
CA GLY A 75 -24.73 9.24 0.63
C GLY A 75 -24.38 8.15 1.63
N ARG A 76 -25.38 7.62 2.36
CA ARG A 76 -25.22 6.67 3.46
C ARG A 76 -26.14 5.47 3.31
N GLN A 77 -25.82 4.37 4.00
CA GLN A 77 -26.59 3.13 3.93
C GLN A 77 -26.64 2.61 2.50
N HIS A 78 -27.82 2.37 1.92
CA HIS A 78 -27.92 1.85 0.56
C HIS A 78 -27.32 2.78 -0.49
N SER A 79 -27.43 4.10 -0.33
CA SER A 79 -26.87 5.03 -1.32
C SER A 79 -25.34 5.08 -1.30
N GLN A 80 -24.68 4.58 -0.25
CA GLN A 80 -23.22 4.53 -0.19
C GLN A 80 -22.62 3.49 -1.15
N LEU A 81 -23.42 2.53 -1.62
CA LEU A 81 -22.95 1.48 -2.53
C LEU A 81 -22.48 2.05 -3.87
N ASP A 82 -23.15 3.07 -4.40
CA ASP A 82 -22.77 3.70 -5.65
C ASP A 82 -21.37 4.33 -5.56
N GLY A 83 -21.07 4.98 -4.43
CA GLY A 83 -19.76 5.53 -4.09
C GLY A 83 -18.69 4.46 -3.96
N VAL A 84 -18.98 3.36 -3.26
CA VAL A 84 -18.05 2.21 -3.15
C VAL A 84 -17.76 1.59 -4.52
N ILE A 85 -18.77 1.46 -5.39
CA ILE A 85 -18.60 0.96 -6.75
C ILE A 85 -17.72 1.91 -7.58
N ALA A 86 -18.00 3.21 -7.52
CA ALA A 86 -17.21 4.22 -8.22
C ALA A 86 -15.75 4.23 -7.74
N ASN A 87 -15.53 4.23 -6.42
CA ASN A 87 -14.22 4.14 -5.80
C ASN A 87 -13.45 2.89 -6.23
N SER A 88 -14.12 1.73 -6.24
CA SER A 88 -13.54 0.47 -6.68
C SER A 88 -13.10 0.53 -8.14
N LYS A 89 -13.90 1.13 -9.02
CA LYS A 89 -13.55 1.31 -10.45
C LYS A 89 -12.38 2.27 -10.62
N ASN A 90 -12.39 3.41 -9.93
CA ASN A 90 -11.34 4.42 -10.02
C ASN A 90 -10.00 3.86 -9.52
N LEU A 91 -9.99 3.20 -8.35
CA LEU A 91 -8.78 2.59 -7.82
C LEU A 91 -8.30 1.42 -8.68
N CYS A 92 -9.20 0.61 -9.24
CA CYS A 92 -8.85 -0.43 -10.19
C CYS A 92 -8.12 0.14 -11.41
N ALA A 93 -8.63 1.23 -11.99
CA ALA A 93 -7.99 1.89 -13.12
C ALA A 93 -6.59 2.41 -12.78
N ALA A 94 -6.43 3.08 -11.63
CA ALA A 94 -5.14 3.60 -11.16
C ALA A 94 -4.12 2.47 -10.92
N VAL A 95 -4.53 1.41 -10.20
CA VAL A 95 -3.66 0.27 -9.90
C VAL A 95 -3.28 -0.49 -11.16
N ARG A 96 -4.26 -0.77 -12.03
CA ARG A 96 -3.99 -1.43 -13.31
C ARG A 96 -2.98 -0.63 -14.14
N LYS A 97 -3.16 0.69 -14.25
CA LYS A 97 -2.24 1.55 -14.98
C LYS A 97 -0.80 1.41 -14.46
N ALA A 98 -0.61 1.41 -13.13
CA ALA A 98 0.71 1.21 -12.54
C ALA A 98 1.28 -0.18 -12.83
N CYS A 99 0.47 -1.24 -12.74
CA CYS A 99 0.91 -2.59 -13.07
C CYS A 99 1.25 -2.75 -14.56
N ASP A 100 0.49 -2.14 -15.46
CA ASP A 100 0.75 -2.12 -16.91
C ASP A 100 2.06 -1.35 -17.23
N GLU A 101 2.46 -0.41 -16.37
CA GLU A 101 3.78 0.26 -16.39
C GLU A 101 4.91 -0.58 -15.75
N GLY A 102 4.62 -1.80 -15.27
CA GLY A 102 5.57 -2.75 -14.68
C GLY A 102 5.70 -2.68 -13.16
N ILE A 103 4.89 -1.87 -12.48
CA ILE A 103 4.98 -1.65 -11.03
C ILE A 103 4.27 -2.77 -10.27
N GLY A 104 4.96 -3.41 -9.34
CA GLY A 104 4.46 -4.55 -8.56
C GLY A 104 4.49 -5.89 -9.30
N ILE A 105 5.06 -5.92 -10.52
CA ILE A 105 5.09 -7.10 -11.41
C ILE A 105 6.54 -7.64 -11.57
N GLY A 106 7.51 -7.11 -10.82
CA GLY A 106 8.92 -7.51 -10.91
C GLY A 106 9.76 -7.11 -9.70
N GLU A 107 11.06 -7.41 -9.72
CA GLU A 107 11.93 -7.35 -8.52
C GLU A 107 12.36 -5.95 -8.04
N ARG A 108 12.00 -4.88 -8.77
CA ARG A 108 12.61 -3.55 -8.55
C ARG A 108 11.64 -2.45 -8.16
N GLU A 109 10.39 -2.55 -8.60
CA GLU A 109 9.37 -1.52 -8.35
C GLU A 109 8.21 -2.14 -7.59
N GLU A 110 8.12 -1.82 -6.31
CA GLU A 110 7.06 -2.33 -5.43
C GLU A 110 5.85 -1.39 -5.48
N LEU A 111 4.66 -1.97 -5.46
CA LEU A 111 3.40 -1.24 -5.35
C LEU A 111 2.95 -1.23 -3.89
N LEU A 112 2.64 -0.05 -3.38
CA LEU A 112 1.96 0.14 -2.09
C LEU A 112 0.63 0.86 -2.33
N VAL A 113 -0.46 0.30 -1.81
CA VAL A 113 -1.75 0.98 -1.81
C VAL A 113 -2.10 1.40 -0.39
N PHE A 114 -2.27 2.71 -0.17
CA PHE A 114 -2.89 3.23 1.04
C PHE A 114 -4.40 3.40 0.82
N GLY A 115 -5.21 2.72 1.62
CA GLY A 115 -6.65 2.94 1.66
C GLY A 115 -7.08 3.75 2.86
N GLY A 116 -8.39 3.99 2.97
CA GLY A 116 -9.04 4.25 4.24
C GLY A 116 -9.70 2.97 4.77
N ASP A 117 -10.95 2.73 4.40
CA ASP A 117 -11.66 1.49 4.77
C ASP A 117 -11.34 0.31 3.83
N HIS A 118 -11.58 -0.91 4.29
CA HIS A 118 -11.22 -2.16 3.59
C HIS A 118 -11.92 -2.39 2.24
N SER A 119 -12.94 -1.61 1.87
CA SER A 119 -13.53 -1.69 0.53
C SER A 119 -12.52 -1.32 -0.57
N CYS A 120 -11.43 -0.61 -0.25
CA CYS A 120 -10.34 -0.33 -1.18
C CYS A 120 -9.73 -1.61 -1.77
N ALA A 121 -9.76 -2.73 -1.04
CA ALA A 121 -9.25 -4.01 -1.52
C ALA A 121 -9.91 -4.47 -2.82
N ILE A 122 -11.20 -4.15 -3.03
CA ILE A 122 -11.93 -4.51 -4.26
C ILE A 122 -11.24 -3.88 -5.47
N GLY A 123 -11.00 -2.57 -5.43
CA GLY A 123 -10.33 -1.84 -6.51
C GLY A 123 -8.88 -2.28 -6.68
N THR A 124 -8.13 -2.41 -5.59
CA THR A 124 -6.73 -2.83 -5.61
C THR A 124 -6.55 -4.17 -6.31
N TRP A 125 -7.21 -5.22 -5.80
CA TRP A 125 -7.02 -6.57 -6.33
C TRP A 125 -7.62 -6.74 -7.72
N SER A 126 -8.69 -5.99 -8.04
CA SER A 126 -9.24 -5.98 -9.40
C SER A 126 -8.25 -5.38 -10.40
N GLY A 127 -7.56 -4.29 -10.03
CA GLY A 127 -6.53 -3.66 -10.86
C GLY A 127 -5.32 -4.57 -11.07
N VAL A 128 -4.80 -5.15 -9.99
CA VAL A 128 -3.69 -6.12 -10.03
C VAL A 128 -4.06 -7.33 -10.89
N ALA A 129 -5.23 -7.93 -10.65
CA ALA A 129 -5.68 -9.10 -11.41
C ALA A 129 -5.88 -8.80 -12.89
N ALA A 130 -6.39 -7.61 -13.24
CA ALA A 130 -6.57 -7.21 -14.63
C ALA A 130 -5.24 -7.14 -15.40
N SER A 131 -4.14 -6.80 -14.73
CA SER A 131 -2.81 -6.73 -15.33
C SER A 131 -2.07 -8.08 -15.30
N ILE A 132 -2.18 -8.86 -14.22
CA ILE A 132 -1.40 -10.10 -14.02
C ILE A 132 -1.99 -11.32 -14.73
N ARG A 133 -3.32 -11.47 -14.80
CA ARG A 133 -3.97 -12.69 -15.32
C ARG A 133 -3.52 -13.14 -16.71
N PRO A 134 -3.19 -12.24 -17.66
CA PRO A 134 -2.61 -12.65 -18.94
C PRO A 134 -1.22 -13.31 -18.84
N HIS A 135 -0.52 -13.15 -17.71
CA HIS A 135 0.87 -13.53 -17.50
C HIS A 135 1.06 -14.62 -16.44
N GLY A 136 0.04 -14.94 -15.64
CA GLY A 136 0.10 -16.02 -14.65
C GLY A 136 -1.00 -15.96 -13.60
N ASP A 137 -0.88 -16.85 -12.61
CA ASP A 137 -1.80 -16.95 -11.49
C ASP A 137 -1.54 -15.86 -10.44
N LEU A 138 -2.61 -15.44 -9.77
CA LEU A 138 -2.56 -14.46 -8.69
C LEU A 138 -2.95 -15.11 -7.36
N GLY A 139 -2.06 -15.04 -6.38
CA GLY A 139 -2.34 -15.39 -4.99
C GLY A 139 -2.76 -14.18 -4.16
N LEU A 140 -3.63 -14.40 -3.17
CA LEU A 140 -4.06 -13.38 -2.21
C LEU A 140 -3.74 -13.87 -0.79
N ILE A 141 -2.95 -13.08 -0.05
CA ILE A 141 -2.79 -13.25 1.39
C ILE A 141 -3.63 -12.17 2.07
N TRP A 142 -4.53 -12.60 2.95
CA TRP A 142 -5.41 -11.70 3.70
C TRP A 142 -5.07 -11.81 5.18
N VAL A 143 -4.67 -10.68 5.77
CA VAL A 143 -4.26 -10.55 7.19
C VAL A 143 -5.31 -9.76 7.95
#